data_AF-B3E9G3-F1
#
_entry.id   AF-B3E9G3-F1
#
_cell.length_a   1.000
_cell.length_b   1.000
_cell.length_c   1.000
_cell.angle_alpha   90.00
_cell.angle_beta   90.00
_cell.angle_gamma   90.00
#
_symmetry.space_group_name_H-M   'P 1'
#
loop_
_entity.id
_entity.type
_entity.pdbx_description
1 polymer ?
#
loop_
_entity_poly.entity_id
_entity_poly.type
_entity_poly.pdbx_seq_one_letter_code
_entity_poly.pdbx_strand_id
1 'polypeptide(L)'
;MTLCISYRHFNREAYDQAMALSDSRLTVVRNKNVENGFVNIPSDTEICHQNDFGIKLHVMKSDRKRGRRDIVASVAGAVSLGLQSIIHLEAVIIGLLGGAKFDQLIEIIDETIDNFWRTAYDKEIEYLFMLADDSGRTRIFEKIGTPREVYPLEEVPNEHGVYFGVIGDRKNEIKGIILCEVNKLLICKPRMPIETALEIACVRAIRREIEDPQNLLVGGNIQAAAMKGHEGYYLSAQYDNHLSFRSASYPSQINISRFPLMHPLWPFNSEIYNPRNAIEEIQEHVVTDC
;
A
#
# COMPACT_ATOMS: atom_id res chain seq x y z
N MET A 1 1.33 4.36 13.31
CA MET A 1 0.34 3.76 12.39
C MET A 1 0.62 4.23 10.97
N THR A 2 0.16 3.44 10.02
CA THR A 2 0.44 3.53 8.57
C THR A 2 -0.74 4.15 7.84
N LEU A 3 -0.51 4.71 6.65
CA LEU A 3 -1.57 4.99 5.67
C LEU A 3 -1.40 4.12 4.42
N CYS A 4 -2.43 3.36 4.05
CA CYS A 4 -2.48 2.67 2.76
C CYS A 4 -3.76 3.03 2.01
N ILE A 5 -3.65 3.26 0.70
CA ILE A 5 -4.76 3.53 -0.19
C ILE A 5 -4.68 2.55 -1.35
N SER A 6 -5.76 1.85 -1.68
CA SER A 6 -5.87 1.07 -2.92
C SER A 6 -7.02 1.59 -3.75
N TYR A 7 -6.85 1.75 -5.06
CA TYR A 7 -7.89 2.27 -5.94
C TYR A 7 -7.81 1.64 -7.34
N ARG A 8 -8.95 1.61 -8.04
CA ARG A 8 -9.08 1.02 -9.37
C ARG A 8 -9.17 2.08 -10.46
N HIS A 9 -8.40 1.89 -11.52
CA HIS A 9 -8.54 2.55 -12.80
C HIS A 9 -9.39 1.71 -13.75
N PHE A 10 -10.58 2.19 -14.06
CA PHE A 10 -11.37 1.63 -15.13
C PHE A 10 -10.98 2.28 -16.46
N ASN A 11 -10.11 1.66 -17.24
CA ASN A 11 -9.89 2.07 -18.63
C ASN A 11 -10.70 1.13 -19.55
N ARG A 12 -11.60 1.69 -20.37
CA ARG A 12 -12.40 0.90 -21.32
C ARG A 12 -11.57 0.33 -22.48
N GLU A 13 -10.41 0.90 -22.76
CA GLU A 13 -9.58 0.57 -23.93
C GLU A 13 -8.29 -0.19 -23.56
N ALA A 14 -7.91 -0.23 -22.28
CA ALA A 14 -6.77 -0.96 -21.76
C ALA A 14 -7.19 -1.76 -20.53
N TYR A 15 -6.72 -3.00 -20.39
CA TYR A 15 -6.96 -3.89 -19.25
C TYR A 15 -7.17 -3.16 -17.92
N ASP A 16 -8.19 -3.56 -17.16
CA ASP A 16 -8.52 -3.04 -15.83
C ASP A 16 -7.29 -3.07 -14.92
N GLN A 17 -7.00 -1.93 -14.29
CA GLN A 17 -5.81 -1.75 -13.45
C GLN A 17 -6.22 -1.28 -12.06
N ALA A 18 -5.47 -1.67 -11.04
CA ALA A 18 -5.58 -1.10 -9.72
C ALA A 18 -4.19 -0.72 -9.18
N MET A 19 -4.15 0.25 -8.30
CA MET A 19 -2.94 0.74 -7.66
C MET A 19 -3.12 0.75 -6.15
N ALA A 20 -2.08 0.32 -5.44
CA ALA A 20 -1.93 0.47 -4.02
C ALA A 20 -0.80 1.45 -3.75
N LEU A 21 -1.01 2.37 -2.81
CA LEU A 21 -0.08 3.38 -2.36
C LEU A 21 0.05 3.28 -0.84
N SER A 22 1.25 3.51 -0.32
CA SER A 22 1.49 3.60 1.12
C SER A 22 2.66 4.54 1.42
N ASP A 23 2.71 5.04 2.65
CA ASP A 23 3.89 5.69 3.20
C ASP A 23 4.93 4.63 3.63
N SER A 24 6.22 4.97 3.64
CA SER A 24 7.27 4.01 4.01
C SER A 24 7.78 4.12 5.44
N ARG A 25 7.28 5.05 6.26
CA ARG A 25 7.76 5.21 7.64
C ARG A 25 7.26 4.11 8.55
N LEU A 26 8.18 3.47 9.27
CA LEU A 26 7.90 2.60 10.40
C LEU A 26 8.14 3.37 11.69
N THR A 27 7.11 3.41 12.52
CA THR A 27 7.12 4.06 13.83
C THR A 27 7.00 3.03 14.93
N VAL A 28 7.68 3.29 16.04
CA VAL A 28 7.60 2.49 17.26
C VAL A 28 7.32 3.39 18.45
N VAL A 29 6.60 2.87 19.43
CA VAL A 29 6.39 3.56 20.70
C VAL A 29 7.44 3.06 21.69
N ARG A 30 8.22 3.96 22.28
CA ARG A 30 9.24 3.65 23.30
C ARG A 30 8.90 4.32 24.62
N ASN A 31 9.33 3.71 25.72
CA ASN A 31 9.28 4.34 27.04
C ASN A 31 10.48 5.26 27.21
N LYS A 32 10.23 6.50 27.63
CA LYS A 32 11.26 7.52 27.91
C LYS A 32 12.16 7.13 29.09
N ASN A 33 11.62 6.42 30.08
CA ASN A 33 12.30 6.09 31.33
C ASN A 33 12.40 4.57 31.51
N VAL A 34 13.48 3.97 31.02
CA VAL A 34 13.71 2.51 31.08
C VAL A 34 14.25 2.06 32.45
N GLU A 35 14.76 2.98 33.28
CA GLU A 35 15.55 2.63 34.48
C GLU A 35 14.72 2.26 35.72
N ASN A 36 13.44 2.65 35.81
CA ASN A 36 12.60 2.35 36.98
C ASN A 36 11.39 1.53 36.54
N GLY A 37 11.52 0.21 36.66
CA GLY A 37 10.65 -0.80 36.06
C GLY A 37 9.18 -0.87 36.52
N PHE A 38 8.49 0.23 36.80
CA PHE A 38 7.05 0.21 37.04
C PHE A 38 6.31 1.41 36.45
N VAL A 39 5.20 1.06 35.77
CA VAL A 39 4.10 1.88 35.23
C VAL A 39 4.33 2.49 33.83
N ASN A 40 3.77 1.83 32.80
CA ASN A 40 3.50 2.44 31.49
C ASN A 40 2.40 3.50 31.64
N ILE A 41 2.77 4.73 32.00
CA ILE A 41 1.86 5.88 31.87
C ILE A 41 1.99 6.39 30.43
N PRO A 42 0.88 6.65 29.69
CA PRO A 42 0.95 7.16 28.32
C PRO A 42 1.83 8.41 28.13
N SER A 43 1.97 9.25 29.17
CA SER A 43 2.87 10.43 29.18
C SER A 43 4.36 10.08 29.06
N ASP A 44 4.72 8.87 29.49
CA ASP A 44 6.11 8.38 29.53
C ASP A 44 6.47 7.61 28.26
N THR A 45 5.55 7.58 27.29
CA THR A 45 5.81 7.03 25.97
C THR A 45 6.15 8.14 24.97
N GLU A 46 7.00 7.82 24.00
CA GLU A 46 7.28 8.64 22.84
C GLU A 46 7.17 7.83 21.56
N ILE A 47 6.82 8.50 20.46
CA ILE A 47 6.85 7.92 19.13
C ILE A 47 8.25 8.15 18.55
N CYS A 48 8.93 7.08 18.18
CA CYS A 48 10.21 7.13 17.50
C CYS A 48 10.06 6.61 16.07
N HIS A 49 10.82 7.20 15.15
CA HIS A 49 10.92 6.70 13.78
C HIS A 49 12.00 5.61 13.75
N GLN A 50 11.61 4.38 13.42
CA GLN A 50 12.53 3.25 13.34
C GLN A 50 13.21 3.18 11.97
N ASN A 51 12.45 3.43 10.90
CA ASN A 51 12.95 3.36 9.54
C ASN A 51 12.03 4.17 8.61
N ASP A 52 12.58 5.00 7.74
CA ASP A 52 11.82 5.75 6.73
C ASP A 52 11.63 4.97 5.41
N PHE A 53 12.06 3.72 5.32
CA PHE A 53 12.02 2.87 4.11
C PHE A 53 11.34 1.51 4.31
N GLY A 54 10.49 1.36 5.34
CA GLY A 54 9.77 0.12 5.57
C GLY A 54 8.75 -0.19 4.48
N ILE A 55 8.67 -1.46 4.07
CA ILE A 55 7.76 -1.93 3.03
C ILE A 55 6.44 -2.37 3.65
N LYS A 56 5.33 -1.80 3.18
CA LYS A 56 3.97 -2.10 3.70
C LYS A 56 3.03 -2.69 2.65
N LEU A 57 3.58 -2.90 1.45
CA LEU A 57 2.93 -3.50 0.30
C LEU A 57 3.62 -4.83 -0.03
N HIS A 58 2.86 -5.88 -0.29
CA HIS A 58 3.38 -7.18 -0.69
C HIS A 58 2.73 -7.67 -1.97
N VAL A 59 3.52 -8.15 -2.93
CA VAL A 59 3.02 -8.73 -4.17
C VAL A 59 3.27 -10.23 -4.13
N MET A 60 2.23 -11.00 -3.85
CA MET A 60 2.29 -12.46 -3.85
C MET A 60 2.28 -12.97 -5.28
N LYS A 61 3.27 -13.80 -5.62
CA LYS A 61 3.49 -14.26 -7.00
C LYS A 61 2.99 -15.68 -7.20
N SER A 62 2.15 -15.85 -8.22
CA SER A 62 1.66 -17.16 -8.65
C SER A 62 2.72 -17.97 -9.38
N ASP A 63 2.68 -19.31 -9.25
CA ASP A 63 3.48 -20.21 -10.07
C ASP A 63 2.99 -20.19 -11.53
N ARG A 64 3.81 -19.62 -12.41
CA ARG A 64 3.54 -19.51 -13.86
C ARG A 64 3.15 -20.83 -14.52
N LYS A 65 3.57 -21.98 -13.99
CA LYS A 65 3.25 -23.30 -14.55
C LYS A 65 1.79 -23.70 -14.37
N ARG A 66 1.08 -23.10 -13.40
CA ARG A 66 -0.29 -23.48 -13.03
C ARG A 66 -1.35 -22.48 -13.50
N GLY A 67 -0.93 -21.38 -14.11
CA GLY A 67 -1.76 -20.20 -14.39
C GLY A 67 -1.22 -18.99 -13.63
N ARG A 68 -1.49 -17.77 -14.13
CA ARG A 68 -1.02 -16.54 -13.51
C ARG A 68 -2.19 -15.84 -12.83
N ARG A 69 -2.08 -15.61 -11.51
CA ARG A 69 -2.97 -14.78 -10.68
C ARG A 69 -2.22 -14.33 -9.45
N ASP A 70 -1.58 -13.18 -9.58
CA ASP A 70 -0.88 -12.54 -8.48
C ASP A 70 -1.89 -11.84 -7.54
N ILE A 71 -1.47 -11.55 -6.31
CA ILE A 71 -2.24 -10.77 -5.32
C ILE A 71 -1.35 -9.62 -4.86
N VAL A 72 -1.92 -8.43 -4.70
CA VAL A 72 -1.23 -7.31 -4.04
C VAL A 72 -1.93 -7.04 -2.71
N ALA A 73 -1.20 -7.09 -1.60
CA ALA A 73 -1.70 -6.81 -0.27
C ALA A 73 -1.07 -5.53 0.28
N SER A 74 -1.88 -4.68 0.90
CA SER A 74 -1.46 -3.54 1.70
C SER A 74 -1.76 -3.80 3.16
N VAL A 75 -0.86 -3.43 4.07
CA VAL A 75 -0.99 -3.70 5.51
C VAL A 75 -0.91 -2.40 6.30
N ALA A 76 -1.88 -2.15 7.19
CA ALA A 76 -1.82 -1.08 8.19
C ALA A 76 -2.08 -1.62 9.60
N GLY A 77 -1.64 -0.91 10.64
CA GLY A 77 -1.72 -1.36 12.04
C GLY A 77 -0.40 -1.97 12.52
N ALA A 78 -0.44 -3.15 13.16
CA ALA A 78 0.76 -3.87 13.59
C ALA A 78 1.52 -4.49 12.39
N VAL A 79 2.25 -3.65 11.64
CA VAL A 79 2.85 -3.98 10.34
C VAL A 79 3.71 -5.25 10.36
N SER A 80 4.53 -5.47 11.40
CA SER A 80 5.37 -6.67 11.47
C SER A 80 4.53 -7.96 11.52
N LEU A 81 3.49 -7.97 12.36
CA LEU A 81 2.58 -9.10 12.48
C LEU A 81 1.74 -9.28 11.22
N GLY A 82 1.30 -8.17 10.61
CA GLY A 82 0.55 -8.20 9.36
C GLY A 82 1.39 -8.67 8.17
N LEU A 83 2.68 -8.35 8.10
CA LEU A 83 3.55 -8.92 7.07
C LEU A 83 3.77 -10.42 7.28
N GLN A 84 3.91 -10.88 8.52
CA GLN A 84 4.01 -12.32 8.81
C GLN A 84 2.74 -13.07 8.38
N SER A 85 1.55 -12.50 8.63
CA SER A 85 0.28 -13.09 8.19
C SER A 85 0.20 -13.20 6.66
N ILE A 86 0.66 -12.17 5.96
CA ILE A 86 0.68 -12.09 4.49
C ILE A 86 1.68 -13.07 3.88
N ILE A 87 2.86 -13.25 4.48
CA ILE A 87 3.83 -14.27 4.08
C ILE A 87 3.28 -15.68 4.32
N HIS A 88 2.60 -15.89 5.45
CA HIS A 88 1.94 -17.17 5.72
C HIS A 88 0.83 -17.47 4.69
N LEU A 89 0.00 -16.47 4.39
CA LEU A 89 -1.01 -16.55 3.35
C LEU A 89 -0.38 -16.92 2.00
N GLU A 90 0.69 -16.23 1.58
CA GLU A 90 1.41 -16.57 0.35
C GLU A 90 1.86 -18.03 0.33
N ALA A 91 2.47 -18.53 1.41
CA ALA A 91 2.91 -19.92 1.51
C ALA A 91 1.74 -20.94 1.38
N VAL A 92 0.55 -20.61 1.88
CA VAL A 92 -0.65 -21.46 1.75
C VAL A 92 -1.18 -21.43 0.31
N ILE A 93 -1.25 -20.26 -0.31
CA ILE A 93 -1.94 -20.09 -1.59
C ILE A 93 -1.05 -20.26 -2.81
N ILE A 94 0.28 -20.17 -2.69
CA ILE A 94 1.21 -20.17 -3.84
C ILE A 94 1.04 -21.40 -4.76
N GLY A 95 0.71 -22.56 -4.18
CA GLY A 95 0.43 -23.78 -4.94
C GLY A 95 -0.95 -23.81 -5.63
N LEU A 96 -1.86 -22.94 -5.22
CA LEU A 96 -3.26 -22.85 -5.66
C LEU A 96 -3.53 -21.65 -6.59
N LEU A 97 -2.73 -20.57 -6.50
CA LEU A 97 -2.96 -19.30 -7.20
C LEU A 97 -3.19 -19.44 -8.72
N GLY A 98 -2.54 -20.39 -9.39
CA GLY A 98 -2.72 -20.56 -10.83
C GLY A 98 -4.01 -21.27 -11.26
N GLY A 99 -4.56 -22.15 -10.42
CA GLY A 99 -5.60 -23.10 -10.81
C GLY A 99 -6.92 -23.03 -10.03
N ALA A 100 -6.97 -22.29 -8.92
CA ALA A 100 -8.19 -22.12 -8.14
C ALA A 100 -9.15 -21.11 -8.79
N LYS A 101 -10.45 -21.34 -8.64
CA LYS A 101 -11.48 -20.35 -9.04
C LYS A 101 -11.39 -19.11 -8.16
N PHE A 102 -11.85 -17.97 -8.68
CA PHE A 102 -11.76 -16.71 -7.95
C PHE A 102 -12.44 -16.76 -6.57
N ASP A 103 -13.67 -17.27 -6.48
CA ASP A 103 -14.41 -17.32 -5.22
C ASP A 103 -13.71 -18.21 -4.18
N GLN A 104 -13.08 -19.30 -4.62
CA GLN A 104 -12.29 -20.18 -3.74
C GLN A 104 -11.07 -19.46 -3.18
N LEU A 105 -10.42 -18.60 -3.98
CA LEU A 105 -9.29 -17.80 -3.50
C LEU A 105 -9.73 -16.79 -2.44
N ILE A 106 -10.87 -16.13 -2.64
CA ILE A 106 -11.44 -15.21 -1.65
C ILE A 106 -11.71 -15.93 -0.33
N GLU A 107 -12.37 -17.09 -0.38
CA GLU A 107 -12.63 -17.93 0.81
C GLU A 107 -11.33 -18.33 1.51
N ILE A 108 -10.33 -18.82 0.77
CA ILE A 108 -9.04 -19.23 1.34
C ILE A 108 -8.30 -18.05 1.98
N ILE A 109 -8.31 -16.88 1.35
CA ILE A 109 -7.71 -15.66 1.91
C ILE A 109 -8.39 -15.31 3.23
N ASP A 110 -9.73 -15.27 3.23
CA ASP A 110 -10.52 -14.93 4.40
C ASP A 110 -10.27 -15.89 5.56
N GLU A 111 -10.38 -17.20 5.31
CA GLU A 111 -10.16 -18.25 6.31
C GLU A 111 -8.73 -18.27 6.84
N THR A 112 -7.73 -18.10 5.97
CA THR A 112 -6.32 -18.14 6.38
C THR A 112 -5.99 -16.96 7.28
N ILE A 113 -6.46 -15.77 6.92
CA ILE A 113 -6.27 -14.58 7.72
C ILE A 113 -7.04 -14.70 9.04
N ASP A 114 -8.30 -15.15 9.03
CA ASP A 114 -9.08 -15.40 10.25
C ASP A 114 -8.40 -16.39 11.22
N ASN A 115 -7.85 -17.47 10.70
CA ASN A 115 -7.14 -18.46 11.50
C ASN A 115 -5.87 -17.86 12.14
N PHE A 116 -5.12 -17.05 11.38
CA PHE A 116 -4.00 -16.30 11.92
C PHE A 116 -4.45 -15.40 13.08
N TRP A 117 -5.50 -14.62 12.89
CA TRP A 117 -6.04 -13.70 13.89
C TRP A 117 -6.55 -14.35 15.18
N ARG A 118 -7.14 -15.55 15.09
CA ARG A 118 -7.60 -16.28 16.28
C ARG A 118 -6.46 -16.53 17.27
N THR A 119 -5.24 -16.67 16.76
CA THR A 119 -4.04 -16.97 17.55
C THR A 119 -3.13 -15.76 17.80
N ALA A 120 -3.37 -14.65 17.10
CA ALA A 120 -2.58 -13.43 17.21
C ALA A 120 -2.81 -12.71 18.55
N TYR A 121 -1.72 -12.25 19.17
CA TYR A 121 -1.77 -11.45 20.40
C TYR A 121 -2.31 -10.04 20.15
N ASP A 122 -1.86 -9.40 19.06
CA ASP A 122 -2.35 -8.10 18.62
C ASP A 122 -3.32 -8.29 17.46
N LYS A 123 -4.52 -7.72 17.61
CA LYS A 123 -5.59 -7.82 16.62
C LYS A 123 -5.82 -6.55 15.81
N GLU A 124 -4.98 -5.51 15.96
CA GLU A 124 -5.13 -4.21 15.30
C GLU A 124 -4.32 -4.12 13.99
N ILE A 125 -4.87 -4.72 12.95
CA ILE A 125 -4.28 -4.81 11.60
C ILE A 125 -5.43 -4.74 10.60
N GLU A 126 -5.20 -3.99 9.54
CA GLU A 126 -6.12 -3.80 8.44
C GLU A 126 -5.41 -4.20 7.15
N TYR A 127 -6.16 -4.81 6.22
CA TYR A 127 -5.65 -5.25 4.93
C TYR A 127 -6.48 -4.69 3.79
N LEU A 128 -5.80 -4.32 2.72
CA LEU A 128 -6.40 -4.14 1.39
C LEU A 128 -5.78 -5.15 0.44
N PHE A 129 -6.61 -5.98 -0.19
CA PHE A 129 -6.19 -6.95 -1.19
C PHE A 129 -6.68 -6.51 -2.57
N MET A 130 -5.76 -6.43 -3.54
CA MET A 130 -6.10 -6.35 -4.95
C MET A 130 -5.87 -7.71 -5.58
N LEU A 131 -6.88 -8.24 -6.25
CA LEU A 131 -6.79 -9.47 -7.03
C LEU A 131 -7.76 -9.44 -8.22
N ALA A 132 -7.38 -10.06 -9.32
CA ALA A 132 -8.22 -10.14 -10.52
C ALA A 132 -9.10 -11.38 -10.53
N ASP A 133 -10.37 -11.18 -10.89
CA ASP A 133 -11.35 -12.24 -11.10
C ASP A 133 -11.04 -13.11 -12.31
N ASP A 134 -11.81 -14.18 -12.51
CA ASP A 134 -11.59 -15.13 -13.61
C ASP A 134 -11.64 -14.48 -15.02
N SER A 135 -12.20 -13.28 -15.15
CA SER A 135 -12.22 -12.49 -16.40
C SER A 135 -11.03 -11.53 -16.56
N GLY A 136 -10.19 -11.43 -15.54
CA GLY A 136 -9.08 -10.49 -15.48
C GLY A 136 -9.47 -9.09 -14.98
N ARG A 137 -10.67 -8.92 -14.41
CA ARG A 137 -11.08 -7.65 -13.80
C ARG A 137 -10.54 -7.57 -12.38
N THR A 138 -9.83 -6.50 -12.08
CA THR A 138 -9.27 -6.28 -10.74
C THR A 138 -10.34 -5.83 -9.76
N ARG A 139 -10.36 -6.44 -8.59
CA ARG A 139 -11.26 -6.14 -7.48
C ARG A 139 -10.43 -5.84 -6.23
N ILE A 140 -10.96 -4.98 -5.37
CA ILE A 140 -10.29 -4.54 -4.13
C ILE A 140 -11.13 -5.03 -2.97
N PHE A 141 -10.51 -5.72 -2.02
CA PHE A 141 -11.15 -6.24 -0.83
C PHE A 141 -10.51 -5.66 0.42
N GLU A 142 -11.32 -5.44 1.44
CA GLU A 142 -10.92 -4.93 2.74
C GLU A 142 -11.16 -6.01 3.79
N LYS A 143 -10.21 -6.16 4.71
CA LYS A 143 -10.37 -6.99 5.90
C LYS A 143 -9.83 -6.26 7.11
N ILE A 144 -10.66 -6.11 8.13
CA ILE A 144 -10.35 -5.31 9.32
C ILE A 144 -10.32 -6.25 10.53
N GLY A 145 -9.19 -6.28 11.23
CA GLY A 145 -9.11 -6.82 12.58
C GLY A 145 -9.14 -5.70 13.61
N THR A 146 -9.85 -5.94 14.70
CA THR A 146 -9.87 -5.10 15.90
C THR A 146 -9.61 -5.95 17.14
N PRO A 147 -9.34 -5.36 18.32
CA PRO A 147 -9.16 -6.13 19.56
C PRO A 147 -10.36 -7.01 19.93
N ARG A 148 -11.56 -6.68 19.43
CA ARG A 148 -12.83 -7.34 19.81
C ARG A 148 -13.36 -8.28 18.73
N GLU A 149 -13.10 -7.97 17.47
CA GLU A 149 -13.77 -8.59 16.34
C GLU A 149 -12.85 -8.58 15.11
N VAL A 150 -12.99 -9.62 14.28
CA VAL A 150 -12.40 -9.69 12.94
C VAL A 150 -13.56 -9.67 11.95
N TYR A 151 -13.59 -8.67 11.09
CA TYR A 151 -14.61 -8.52 10.07
C TYR A 151 -14.30 -9.45 8.88
N PRO A 152 -15.34 -9.97 8.19
CA PRO A 152 -15.15 -10.77 6.99
C PRO A 152 -14.43 -9.95 5.90
N LEU A 153 -13.78 -10.65 4.97
CA LEU A 153 -13.21 -10.04 3.77
C LEU A 153 -14.34 -9.55 2.86
N GLU A 154 -14.44 -8.24 2.66
CA GLU A 154 -15.51 -7.63 1.86
C GLU A 154 -14.95 -6.85 0.68
N GLU A 155 -15.66 -6.86 -0.46
CA GLU A 155 -15.27 -6.02 -1.60
C GLU A 155 -15.55 -4.54 -1.27
N VAL A 156 -14.58 -3.69 -1.55
CA VAL A 156 -14.72 -2.25 -1.41
C VAL A 156 -15.85 -1.75 -2.32
N PRO A 157 -16.85 -1.03 -1.77
CA PRO A 157 -18.00 -0.59 -2.54
C PRO A 157 -17.63 0.44 -3.61
N ASN A 158 -18.45 0.52 -4.66
CA ASN A 158 -18.41 1.64 -5.57
C ASN A 158 -19.09 2.84 -4.91
N GLU A 159 -18.31 3.82 -4.51
CA GLU A 159 -18.82 5.09 -3.97
C GLU A 159 -18.70 6.15 -5.06
N HIS A 160 -19.82 6.70 -5.51
CA HIS A 160 -19.84 7.84 -6.46
C HIS A 160 -19.08 7.60 -7.78
N GLY A 161 -18.98 6.36 -8.24
CA GLY A 161 -18.29 6.01 -9.48
C GLY A 161 -16.79 5.70 -9.30
N VAL A 162 -16.26 5.74 -8.08
CA VAL A 162 -14.88 5.37 -7.77
C VAL A 162 -14.82 4.11 -6.89
N TYR A 163 -13.81 3.28 -7.14
CA TYR A 163 -13.52 2.08 -6.36
C TYR A 163 -12.21 2.29 -5.63
N PHE A 164 -12.26 2.63 -4.34
CA PHE A 164 -11.04 2.84 -3.55
C PHE A 164 -11.25 2.53 -2.06
N GLY A 165 -10.25 1.88 -1.47
CA GLY A 165 -10.16 1.57 -0.05
C GLY A 165 -9.04 2.39 0.59
N VAL A 166 -9.22 2.72 1.86
CA VAL A 166 -8.22 3.40 2.69
C VAL A 166 -8.20 2.71 4.04
N ILE A 167 -7.01 2.30 4.48
CA ILE A 167 -6.80 1.65 5.76
C ILE A 167 -5.72 2.38 6.57
N GLY A 168 -5.76 2.18 7.88
CA GLY A 168 -4.81 2.77 8.82
C GLY A 168 -5.28 4.10 9.41
N ASP A 169 -4.32 4.96 9.76
CA ASP A 169 -4.62 6.14 10.57
C ASP A 169 -5.50 7.14 9.81
N ARG A 170 -6.46 7.73 10.53
CA ARG A 170 -7.42 8.73 10.00
C ARG A 170 -8.14 8.29 8.71
N LYS A 171 -8.26 6.98 8.42
CA LYS A 171 -8.78 6.48 7.14
C LYS A 171 -10.10 7.11 6.67
N ASN A 172 -11.05 7.34 7.56
CA ASN A 172 -12.35 7.95 7.23
C ASN A 172 -12.21 9.42 6.81
N GLU A 173 -11.33 10.16 7.47
CA GLU A 173 -11.04 11.55 7.13
C GLU A 173 -10.31 11.63 5.77
N ILE A 174 -9.32 10.76 5.57
CA ILE A 174 -8.59 10.66 4.30
C ILE A 174 -9.52 10.29 3.14
N LYS A 175 -10.46 9.35 3.33
CA LYS A 175 -11.51 9.04 2.34
C LYS A 175 -12.29 10.31 1.95
N GLY A 176 -12.72 11.10 2.93
CA GLY A 176 -13.42 12.36 2.69
C GLY A 176 -12.59 13.40 1.92
N ILE A 177 -11.30 13.53 2.26
CA ILE A 177 -10.36 14.42 1.57
C ILE A 177 -10.20 14.01 0.10
N ILE A 178 -10.01 12.71 -0.18
CA ILE A 178 -9.85 12.19 -1.54
C ILE A 178 -11.10 12.50 -2.37
N LEU A 179 -12.30 12.16 -1.87
CA LEU A 179 -13.55 12.41 -2.57
C LEU A 179 -13.77 13.91 -2.86
N CYS A 180 -13.43 14.77 -1.90
CA CYS A 180 -13.50 16.22 -2.08
C CYS A 180 -12.55 16.70 -3.19
N GLU A 181 -11.31 16.21 -3.21
CA GLU A 181 -10.32 16.56 -4.23
C GLU A 181 -10.70 16.04 -5.63
N VAL A 182 -11.23 14.82 -5.74
CA VAL A 182 -11.78 14.29 -7.00
C VAL A 182 -12.84 15.22 -7.54
N ASN A 183 -13.83 15.60 -6.71
CA ASN A 183 -14.90 16.50 -7.12
C ASN A 183 -14.39 17.87 -7.57
N LYS A 184 -13.44 18.47 -6.83
CA LYS A 184 -12.81 19.73 -7.23
C LYS A 184 -12.11 19.62 -8.59
N LEU A 185 -11.34 18.54 -8.81
CA LEU A 185 -10.63 18.31 -10.06
C LEU A 185 -11.59 18.17 -11.24
N LEU A 186 -12.70 17.45 -11.07
CA LEU A 186 -13.72 17.29 -12.11
C LEU A 186 -14.45 18.59 -12.41
N ILE A 187 -14.73 19.42 -11.40
CA ILE A 187 -15.32 20.76 -11.60
C ILE A 187 -14.36 21.67 -12.37
N CYS A 188 -13.09 21.73 -11.96
CA CYS A 188 -12.08 22.60 -12.58
C CYS A 188 -11.64 22.10 -13.97
N LYS A 189 -11.71 20.78 -14.22
CA LYS A 189 -11.32 20.14 -15.49
C LYS A 189 -12.39 19.13 -15.91
N PRO A 190 -13.54 19.57 -16.46
CA PRO A 190 -14.68 18.70 -16.75
C PRO A 190 -14.42 17.55 -17.74
N ARG A 191 -13.34 17.61 -18.50
CA ARG A 191 -12.93 16.56 -19.45
C ARG A 191 -11.91 15.58 -18.86
N MET A 192 -11.52 15.73 -17.60
CA MET A 192 -10.60 14.82 -16.93
C MET A 192 -11.31 13.48 -16.68
N PRO A 193 -10.69 12.34 -17.03
CA PRO A 193 -11.19 11.03 -16.61
C PRO A 193 -11.27 10.92 -15.09
N ILE A 194 -12.35 10.33 -14.56
CA ILE A 194 -12.55 10.19 -13.11
C ILE A 194 -11.43 9.38 -12.45
N GLU A 195 -10.88 8.42 -13.17
CA GLU A 195 -9.77 7.58 -12.74
C GLU A 195 -8.48 8.40 -12.57
N THR A 196 -8.23 9.35 -13.47
CA THR A 196 -7.09 10.28 -13.37
C THR A 196 -7.28 11.26 -12.23
N ALA A 197 -8.51 11.75 -12.01
CA ALA A 197 -8.82 12.59 -10.86
C ALA A 197 -8.59 11.84 -9.54
N LEU A 198 -9.02 10.57 -9.48
CA LEU A 198 -8.84 9.68 -8.32
C LEU A 198 -7.36 9.44 -8.02
N GLU A 199 -6.55 9.10 -9.02
CA GLU A 199 -5.10 8.92 -8.86
C GLU A 199 -4.43 10.17 -8.29
N ILE A 200 -4.70 11.34 -8.89
CA ILE A 200 -4.14 12.61 -8.42
C ILE A 200 -4.57 12.88 -6.97
N ALA A 201 -5.84 12.63 -6.64
CA ALA A 201 -6.36 12.84 -5.29
C ALA A 201 -5.70 11.90 -4.26
N CYS A 202 -5.58 10.60 -4.57
CA CYS A 202 -4.93 9.62 -3.69
C CYS A 202 -3.46 9.96 -3.44
N VAL A 203 -2.71 10.29 -4.49
CA VAL A 203 -1.29 10.68 -4.38
C VAL A 203 -1.15 11.94 -3.52
N ARG A 204 -2.00 12.95 -3.76
CA ARG A 204 -1.98 14.20 -2.98
C ARG A 204 -2.34 13.98 -1.52
N ALA A 205 -3.30 13.09 -1.24
CA ALA A 205 -3.71 12.79 0.13
C ALA A 205 -2.56 12.17 0.92
N ILE A 206 -1.91 11.11 0.40
CA ILE A 206 -0.75 10.52 1.08
C ILE A 206 0.38 11.53 1.23
N ARG A 207 0.68 12.28 0.17
CA ARG A 207 1.75 13.27 0.20
C ARG A 207 1.51 14.32 1.29
N ARG A 208 0.28 14.83 1.41
CA ARG A 208 -0.08 15.79 2.45
C ARG A 208 0.17 15.24 3.84
N GLU A 209 -0.17 13.97 4.08
CA GLU A 209 0.07 13.34 5.39
C GLU A 209 1.56 13.11 5.66
N ILE A 210 2.35 12.77 4.64
CA ILE A 210 3.81 12.64 4.75
C ILE A 210 4.48 13.99 5.03
N GLU A 211 4.00 15.06 4.41
CA GLU A 211 4.56 16.42 4.52
C GLU A 211 4.03 17.18 5.75
N ASP A 212 3.03 16.66 6.47
CA ASP A 212 2.49 17.31 7.66
C ASP A 212 3.46 17.16 8.85
N PRO A 213 4.07 18.26 9.34
CA PRO A 213 5.02 18.19 10.46
C PRO A 213 4.36 17.77 11.78
N GLN A 214 3.02 17.83 11.88
CA GLN A 214 2.28 17.34 13.05
C GLN A 214 1.99 15.84 12.96
N ASN A 215 2.10 15.23 11.77
CA ASN A 215 1.88 13.80 11.61
C ASN A 215 3.18 13.03 11.92
N LEU A 216 3.23 12.43 13.11
CA LEU A 216 4.38 11.64 13.55
C LEU A 216 4.31 10.18 13.11
N LEU A 217 3.19 9.72 12.57
CA LEU A 217 2.93 8.30 12.31
C LEU A 217 3.15 7.92 10.84
N VAL A 218 2.76 8.82 9.93
CA VAL A 218 2.90 8.69 8.48
C VAL A 218 4.13 9.47 8.03
N GLY A 219 4.91 8.94 7.09
CA GLY A 219 6.07 9.67 6.57
C GLY A 219 6.96 8.89 5.62
N GLY A 220 8.18 9.40 5.42
CA GLY A 220 9.14 8.83 4.50
C GLY A 220 8.75 9.09 3.04
N ASN A 221 8.78 8.05 2.22
CA ASN A 221 8.51 8.08 0.79
C ASN A 221 7.17 7.41 0.47
N ILE A 222 6.60 7.75 -0.70
CA ILE A 222 5.47 7.02 -1.26
C ILE A 222 5.98 5.72 -1.88
N GLN A 223 5.40 4.61 -1.44
CA GLN A 223 5.52 3.29 -2.05
C GLN A 223 4.30 3.01 -2.90
N ALA A 224 4.50 2.27 -3.98
CA ALA A 224 3.39 1.87 -4.82
C ALA A 224 3.54 0.43 -5.32
N ALA A 225 2.39 -0.21 -5.52
CA ALA A 225 2.25 -1.46 -6.23
C ALA A 225 1.04 -1.36 -7.15
N ALA A 226 1.04 -2.10 -8.25
CA ALA A 226 -0.08 -2.14 -9.18
C ALA A 226 -0.49 -3.56 -9.50
N MET A 227 -1.74 -3.71 -9.89
CA MET A 227 -2.27 -4.91 -10.51
C MET A 227 -2.82 -4.53 -11.88
N LYS A 228 -2.45 -5.32 -12.90
CA LYS A 228 -2.97 -5.19 -14.27
C LYS A 228 -3.44 -6.56 -14.73
N GLY A 229 -4.75 -6.73 -14.82
CA GLY A 229 -5.34 -8.06 -14.91
C GLY A 229 -4.78 -8.97 -13.81
N HIS A 230 -4.33 -10.16 -14.18
CA HIS A 230 -3.80 -11.14 -13.22
C HIS A 230 -2.36 -10.88 -12.74
N GLU A 231 -1.74 -9.76 -13.12
CA GLU A 231 -0.32 -9.53 -12.94
C GLU A 231 -0.08 -8.39 -11.94
N GLY A 232 0.59 -8.70 -10.83
CA GLY A 232 0.98 -7.72 -9.82
C GLY A 232 2.37 -7.14 -10.09
N TYR A 233 2.66 -5.93 -9.62
CA TYR A 233 3.92 -5.23 -9.85
C TYR A 233 4.27 -4.37 -8.65
N TYR A 234 5.52 -4.43 -8.18
CA TYR A 234 6.07 -3.34 -7.38
C TYR A 234 6.40 -2.17 -8.30
N LEU A 235 6.16 -0.96 -7.82
CA LEU A 235 6.50 0.26 -8.56
C LEU A 235 7.54 1.05 -7.77
N SER A 236 8.59 1.49 -8.46
CA SER A 236 9.52 2.50 -7.96
C SER A 236 8.97 3.88 -8.29
N ALA A 237 8.84 4.74 -7.27
CA ALA A 237 8.62 6.15 -7.47
C ALA A 237 9.88 6.80 -8.04
N GLN A 238 9.72 7.58 -9.12
CA GLN A 238 10.71 8.52 -9.61
C GLN A 238 10.26 9.92 -9.24
N TYR A 239 11.10 10.55 -8.41
CA TYR A 239 10.92 11.89 -7.89
C TYR A 239 11.71 12.88 -8.76
N ASP A 240 11.32 13.01 -10.03
CA ASP A 240 11.82 14.08 -10.90
C ASP A 240 10.96 15.34 -10.66
N ASN A 241 11.10 16.39 -11.50
CA ASN A 241 10.11 17.48 -11.60
C ASN A 241 8.67 16.98 -11.87
N HIS A 242 8.40 15.69 -11.91
CA HIS A 242 7.07 15.12 -11.84
C HIS A 242 7.14 13.80 -11.05
N LEU A 243 6.15 13.53 -10.19
CA LEU A 243 6.04 12.19 -9.59
C LEU A 243 5.60 11.21 -10.68
N SER A 244 6.37 10.15 -10.89
CA SER A 244 5.99 9.07 -11.80
C SER A 244 6.37 7.70 -11.22
N PHE A 245 5.54 6.68 -11.44
CA PHE A 245 5.77 5.31 -10.97
C PHE A 245 6.19 4.33 -12.08
N ARG A 246 7.40 3.77 -12.00
CA ARG A 246 7.87 2.74 -12.95
C ARG A 246 7.83 1.36 -12.33
N SER A 247 7.47 0.34 -13.11
CA SER A 247 7.55 -1.06 -12.66
C SER A 247 8.99 -1.42 -12.29
N ALA A 248 9.19 -1.86 -11.05
CA ALA A 248 10.46 -2.37 -10.56
C ALA A 248 10.43 -3.90 -10.63
N SER A 249 11.08 -4.46 -11.65
CA SER A 249 11.28 -5.91 -11.75
C SER A 249 12.65 -6.26 -11.15
N TYR A 250 12.71 -6.88 -9.97
CA TYR A 250 13.92 -7.56 -9.47
C TYR A 250 14.11 -8.92 -10.17
N PRO A 251 15.35 -9.37 -10.41
CA PRO A 251 15.99 -9.35 -11.71
C PRO A 251 15.68 -10.60 -12.56
N SER A 252 15.00 -10.38 -13.67
CA SER A 252 15.35 -11.02 -14.94
C SER A 252 15.26 -9.91 -15.97
N GLN A 253 16.34 -9.66 -16.70
CA GLN A 253 16.46 -8.57 -17.69
C GLN A 253 15.24 -8.56 -18.64
N ILE A 254 14.27 -7.71 -18.33
CA ILE A 254 13.15 -7.40 -19.22
C ILE A 254 13.32 -5.93 -19.55
N ASN A 255 13.50 -5.65 -20.83
CA ASN A 255 13.63 -4.31 -21.38
C ASN A 255 12.31 -3.54 -21.14
N ILE A 256 12.27 -2.63 -20.16
CA ILE A 256 11.06 -1.96 -19.64
C ILE A 256 10.61 -0.79 -20.55
N SER A 257 10.82 -0.88 -21.87
CA SER A 257 10.41 0.18 -22.82
C SER A 257 8.93 0.13 -23.22
N ARG A 258 8.10 -0.72 -22.59
CA ARG A 258 6.68 -0.93 -22.95
C ARG A 258 5.66 -0.50 -21.89
N PHE A 259 6.09 0.16 -20.81
CA PHE A 259 5.17 0.76 -19.86
C PHE A 259 5.09 2.27 -20.12
N PRO A 260 4.14 2.76 -20.94
CA PRO A 260 3.83 4.17 -20.92
C PRO A 260 3.24 4.48 -19.54
N LEU A 261 4.09 5.11 -18.71
CA LEU A 261 3.68 5.88 -17.56
C LEU A 261 2.56 6.85 -17.95
N MET A 262 1.44 6.81 -17.25
CA MET A 262 0.37 7.76 -17.43
C MET A 262 0.76 9.10 -16.78
N HIS A 263 1.09 10.06 -17.65
CA HIS A 263 1.25 11.49 -17.41
C HIS A 263 2.24 11.96 -16.33
N PRO A 264 3.07 12.97 -16.62
CA PRO A 264 3.84 13.66 -15.59
C PRO A 264 2.93 14.34 -14.54
N LEU A 265 2.95 13.86 -13.29
CA LEU A 265 2.29 14.53 -12.16
C LEU A 265 3.18 15.72 -11.72
N TRP A 266 2.85 16.97 -12.10
CA TRP A 266 3.40 18.32 -11.76
C TRP A 266 4.65 18.52 -10.83
N PRO A 267 5.40 19.65 -11.00
CA PRO A 267 6.71 19.96 -10.38
C PRO A 267 6.93 19.53 -8.92
N PHE A 268 7.95 18.70 -8.71
CA PHE A 268 8.64 18.55 -7.43
C PHE A 268 9.33 19.85 -7.04
N ASN A 269 9.39 20.11 -5.74
CA ASN A 269 10.38 21.01 -5.19
C ASN A 269 11.67 20.21 -5.00
N SER A 270 12.59 20.31 -5.96
CA SER A 270 13.84 19.51 -6.08
C SER A 270 14.82 19.69 -4.91
N GLU A 271 14.56 20.62 -4.00
CA GLU A 271 15.43 20.93 -2.86
C GLU A 271 15.27 19.97 -1.68
N ILE A 272 14.20 19.15 -1.63
CA ILE A 272 13.88 18.30 -0.47
C ILE A 272 14.43 16.86 -0.60
N TYR A 273 14.85 16.43 -1.81
CA TYR A 273 15.32 15.06 -2.02
C TYR A 273 16.42 15.00 -3.08
N ASN A 274 17.69 14.95 -2.64
CA ASN A 274 18.81 14.62 -3.51
C ASN A 274 19.17 13.13 -3.30
N PRO A 275 18.78 12.22 -4.21
CA PRO A 275 19.08 10.80 -4.08
C PRO A 275 20.58 10.49 -4.08
N ARG A 276 21.46 11.40 -4.54
CA ARG A 276 22.91 11.25 -4.36
C ARG A 276 23.33 11.39 -2.89
N ASN A 277 22.77 12.35 -2.17
CA ASN A 277 23.11 12.57 -0.76
C ASN A 277 22.70 11.36 0.10
N ALA A 278 21.55 10.74 -0.19
CA ALA A 278 21.09 9.54 0.52
C ALA A 278 21.95 8.29 0.20
N ILE A 279 22.49 8.18 -1.03
CA ILE A 279 23.40 7.08 -1.39
C ILE A 279 24.78 7.27 -0.74
N GLU A 280 25.26 8.52 -0.64
CA GLU A 280 26.51 8.86 0.05
C GLU A 280 26.40 8.58 1.56
N GLU A 281 25.29 8.94 2.23
CA GLU A 281 25.03 8.59 3.64
C GLU A 281 25.01 7.07 3.89
N ILE A 282 24.40 6.30 2.99
CA ILE A 282 24.38 4.82 3.09
C ILE A 282 25.78 4.24 2.90
N GLN A 283 26.59 4.81 2.01
CA GLN A 283 27.95 4.33 1.78
C GLN A 283 28.90 4.69 2.95
N GLU A 284 28.74 5.85 3.57
CA GLU A 284 29.54 6.24 4.75
C GLU A 284 29.23 5.37 5.98
N HIS A 285 27.97 4.95 6.16
CA HIS A 285 27.58 4.09 7.28
C HIS A 285 27.87 2.59 7.07
N VAL A 286 28.02 2.12 5.84
CA VAL A 286 28.37 0.70 5.58
C VAL A 286 29.88 0.45 5.67
N VAL A 287 30.72 1.49 5.53
CA VAL A 287 32.19 1.35 5.54
C VAL A 287 32.79 1.54 6.94
N THR A 288 32.03 2.06 7.92
CA THR A 288 32.55 2.37 9.26
C THR A 288 32.46 1.23 10.29
N ASP A 289 31.85 0.09 9.94
CA ASP A 289 31.72 -1.09 10.82
C ASP A 289 32.45 -2.34 10.31
N CYS A 290 33.62 -2.18 9.66
CA CYS A 290 34.58 -3.27 9.45
C CYS A 290 35.89 -3.03 10.22
#